data_AF-A0A6N8U8M3-F1
#
_entry.id   AF-A0A6N8U8M3-F1
#
_cell.length_a   1.000
_cell.length_b   1.000
_cell.length_c   1.000
_cell.angle_alpha   90.00
_cell.angle_beta   90.00
_cell.angle_gamma   90.00
#
_symmetry.space_group_name_H-M   'P 1'
#
loop_
_entity.id
_entity.type
_entity.pdbx_description
1 polymer ?
#
loop_
_entity_poly.entity_id
_entity_poly.type
_entity_poly.pdbx_seq_one_letter_code
_entity_poly.pdbx_strand_id
1 'polypeptide(L)'
;MIFPIHSILFLNMAIVAVLLLFLWSGYRRGFLMKLLDCFSTIILAFLSWFLSGWIAPLLKLVPREAVTISQPDIAASIYEPMNRVCVFAILFLCVWLLVMIAKPLFKTISSLPILQGINKLLGLIFGALQTLIILIVAVFVLQTPLFANGEYVIANSYLKLVAQAESGILENLGSSAKDLKALQKIVTPNSKVEKEDDLRIRIWLQKQGVDQQSINEFMNEVIGN
;
A
#
# COMPACT_ATOMS: atom_id res chain seq x y z
N MET A 1 -6.44 12.09 10.62
CA MET A 1 -7.41 11.43 11.54
C MET A 1 -6.65 10.57 12.54
N ILE A 2 -7.18 10.40 13.76
CA ILE A 2 -6.59 9.50 14.77
C ILE A 2 -7.38 8.19 14.74
N PHE A 3 -6.71 7.08 14.51
CA PHE A 3 -7.32 5.76 14.58
C PHE A 3 -7.57 5.37 16.05
N PRO A 4 -8.78 4.92 16.43
CA PRO A 4 -9.08 4.60 17.82
C PRO A 4 -8.30 3.37 18.31
N ILE A 5 -7.60 3.50 19.43
CA ILE A 5 -6.71 2.44 19.94
C ILE A 5 -7.48 1.18 20.34
N HIS A 6 -8.67 1.34 20.93
CA HIS A 6 -9.55 0.22 21.27
C HIS A 6 -10.03 -0.56 20.03
N SER A 7 -10.00 0.07 18.85
CA SER A 7 -10.36 -0.56 17.57
C SER A 7 -9.28 -1.47 17.00
N ILE A 8 -8.07 -1.50 17.57
CA ILE A 8 -6.97 -2.37 17.11
C ILE A 8 -7.34 -3.86 17.25
N LEU A 9 -8.08 -4.22 18.31
CA LEU A 9 -8.52 -5.60 18.50
C LEU A 9 -9.54 -6.02 17.41
N PHE A 10 -10.46 -5.12 17.07
CA PHE A 10 -11.40 -5.32 15.97
C PHE A 10 -10.69 -5.39 14.61
N LEU A 11 -9.66 -4.57 14.39
CA LEU A 11 -8.80 -4.64 13.21
C LEU A 11 -8.11 -6.00 13.11
N ASN A 12 -7.53 -6.51 14.19
CA ASN A 12 -6.89 -7.84 14.20
C ASN A 12 -7.90 -8.95 13.89
N MET A 13 -9.09 -8.88 14.47
CA MET A 13 -10.16 -9.83 14.18
C MET A 13 -10.59 -9.76 12.71
N ALA A 14 -10.69 -8.56 12.14
CA ALA A 14 -10.97 -8.36 10.73
C ALA A 14 -9.86 -8.94 9.84
N ILE A 15 -8.59 -8.74 10.18
CA ILE A 15 -7.44 -9.30 9.45
C ILE A 15 -7.52 -10.84 9.42
N VAL A 16 -7.77 -11.46 10.57
CA VAL A 16 -7.91 -12.93 10.67
C VAL A 16 -9.13 -13.40 9.89
N ALA A 17 -10.25 -12.70 9.98
CA ALA A 17 -11.45 -13.03 9.21
C ALA A 17 -11.21 -12.94 7.70
N VAL A 18 -10.55 -11.88 7.22
CA VAL A 18 -10.20 -11.72 5.80
C VAL A 18 -9.26 -12.85 5.36
N LEU A 19 -8.22 -13.14 6.13
CA LEU A 19 -7.30 -14.26 5.86
C LEU A 19 -8.06 -15.58 5.73
N LEU A 20 -8.90 -15.92 6.70
CA LEU A 20 -9.68 -17.15 6.69
C LEU A 20 -10.67 -17.19 5.51
N LEU A 21 -11.35 -16.09 5.21
CA LEU A 21 -12.26 -15.99 4.06
C LEU A 21 -11.53 -16.23 2.74
N PHE A 22 -10.33 -15.67 2.58
CA PHE A 22 -9.54 -15.80 1.36
C PHE A 22 -8.86 -17.16 1.23
N LEU A 23 -8.36 -17.73 2.32
CA LEU A 23 -7.86 -19.10 2.37
C LEU A 23 -8.98 -20.09 2.03
N TRP A 24 -10.15 -19.95 2.66
CA TRP A 24 -11.32 -20.79 2.41
C TRP A 24 -11.83 -20.63 0.97
N SER A 25 -11.91 -19.40 0.47
CA SER A 25 -12.28 -19.10 -0.91
C SER A 25 -11.29 -19.74 -1.89
N GLY A 26 -9.99 -19.64 -1.61
CA GLY A 26 -8.92 -20.28 -2.36
C GLY A 26 -9.06 -21.80 -2.41
N TYR A 27 -9.26 -22.42 -1.25
CA TYR A 27 -9.47 -23.86 -1.13
C TYR A 27 -10.72 -24.34 -1.90
N ARG A 28 -11.84 -23.61 -1.86
CA ARG A 28 -13.08 -24.03 -2.54
C ARG A 28 -13.12 -23.76 -4.04
N ARG A 29 -12.48 -22.68 -4.53
CA ARG A 29 -12.63 -22.24 -5.94
C ARG A 29 -11.57 -22.82 -6.88
N GLY A 30 -10.41 -23.25 -6.36
CA GLY A 30 -9.32 -23.82 -7.16
C GLY A 30 -8.47 -22.79 -7.92
N PHE A 31 -7.35 -23.25 -8.48
CA PHE A 31 -6.35 -22.49 -9.24
C PHE A 31 -6.93 -21.76 -10.46
N LEU A 32 -7.77 -22.42 -11.28
CA LEU A 32 -8.26 -21.84 -12.52
C LEU A 32 -9.14 -20.60 -12.27
N MET A 33 -10.02 -20.68 -11.26
CA MET A 33 -10.85 -19.55 -10.83
C MET A 33 -10.02 -18.44 -10.18
N LYS A 34 -8.91 -18.80 -9.49
CA LYS A 34 -7.94 -17.83 -8.97
C LYS A 34 -7.17 -17.12 -10.07
N LEU A 35 -6.84 -17.80 -11.17
CA LEU A 35 -6.23 -17.18 -12.34
C LEU A 35 -7.18 -16.13 -12.95
N LEU A 36 -8.46 -16.48 -13.10
CA LEU A 36 -9.50 -15.57 -13.59
C LEU A 36 -9.75 -14.39 -12.64
N ASP A 37 -9.68 -14.63 -11.32
CA ASP A 37 -9.71 -13.57 -10.31
C ASP A 37 -8.53 -12.61 -10.49
N CYS A 38 -7.34 -13.11 -10.82
CA CYS A 38 -6.14 -12.31 -11.07
C CYS A 38 -6.32 -11.38 -12.28
N PHE A 39 -6.84 -11.91 -13.40
CA PHE A 39 -7.21 -11.09 -14.56
C PHE A 39 -8.27 -10.03 -14.21
N SER A 40 -9.28 -10.41 -13.42
CA SER A 40 -10.31 -9.48 -12.96
C SER A 40 -9.72 -8.36 -12.08
N THR A 41 -8.74 -8.67 -11.22
CA THR A 41 -8.08 -7.65 -10.40
C THR A 41 -7.26 -6.66 -11.23
N ILE A 42 -6.63 -7.10 -12.33
CA ILE A 42 -5.93 -6.20 -13.26
C ILE A 42 -6.93 -5.25 -13.92
N ILE A 43 -8.05 -5.78 -14.41
CA ILE A 43 -9.13 -4.97 -15.01
C ILE A 43 -9.68 -3.97 -13.99
N LEU A 44 -9.91 -4.40 -12.75
CA LEU A 44 -10.36 -3.54 -11.65
C LEU A 44 -9.36 -2.45 -11.30
N ALA A 45 -8.06 -2.75 -11.31
CA ALA A 45 -7.02 -1.76 -11.08
C ALA A 45 -7.02 -0.69 -12.18
N PHE A 46 -7.10 -1.09 -13.45
CA PHE A 46 -7.24 -0.15 -14.57
C PHE A 46 -8.49 0.71 -14.45
N LEU A 47 -9.64 0.09 -14.13
CA LEU A 47 -10.89 0.80 -13.96
C LEU A 47 -10.81 1.81 -12.80
N SER A 48 -10.22 1.41 -11.67
CA SER A 48 -10.05 2.26 -10.50
C SER A 48 -9.09 3.41 -10.77
N TRP A 49 -8.04 3.19 -11.56
CA TRP A 49 -7.14 4.24 -12.01
C TRP A 49 -7.86 5.28 -12.86
N PHE A 50 -8.72 4.84 -13.77
CA PHE A 50 -9.53 5.74 -14.58
C PHE A 50 -10.52 6.55 -13.72
N LEU A 51 -11.28 5.87 -12.86
CA LEU A 51 -12.22 6.51 -11.94
C LEU A 51 -11.52 7.48 -10.98
N SER A 52 -10.28 7.18 -10.55
CA SER A 52 -9.52 8.08 -9.69
C SER A 52 -9.27 9.43 -10.34
N GLY A 53 -9.09 9.50 -11.66
CA GLY A 53 -8.90 10.78 -12.36
C GLY A 53 -10.12 11.69 -12.25
N TRP A 54 -11.33 11.11 -12.29
CA TRP A 54 -12.58 11.86 -12.15
C TRP A 54 -12.95 12.18 -10.70
N ILE A 55 -12.63 11.29 -9.78
CA ILE A 55 -13.06 11.40 -8.38
C ILE A 55 -12.05 12.19 -7.53
N ALA A 56 -10.76 12.17 -7.89
CA ALA A 56 -9.71 12.84 -7.12
C ALA A 56 -9.91 14.35 -6.92
N PRO A 57 -10.43 15.12 -7.90
CA PRO A 57 -10.75 16.53 -7.68
C PRO A 57 -11.85 16.75 -6.63
N LEU A 58 -12.78 15.80 -6.49
CA LEU A 58 -13.91 15.86 -5.56
C LEU A 58 -13.52 15.42 -4.14
N LEU A 59 -12.68 14.39 -4.04
CA LEU A 59 -12.21 13.80 -2.78
C LEU A 59 -10.79 14.26 -2.47
N LYS A 60 -10.68 15.34 -1.69
CA LYS A 60 -9.41 15.82 -1.11
C LYS A 60 -9.10 15.02 0.14
N LEU A 61 -8.58 13.82 -0.05
CA LEU A 61 -8.22 12.91 1.03
C LEU A 61 -7.00 13.42 1.79
N VAL A 62 -5.97 13.84 1.06
CA VAL A 62 -4.73 14.33 1.67
C VAL A 62 -4.99 15.69 2.33
N PRO A 63 -4.70 15.89 3.62
CA PRO A 63 -4.75 17.22 4.24
C PRO A 63 -3.72 18.12 3.55
N ARG A 64 -4.06 19.37 3.21
CA ARG A 64 -3.08 20.29 2.60
C ARG A 64 -1.89 20.56 3.53
N GLU A 65 -2.11 20.50 4.84
CA GLU A 65 -1.04 20.63 5.85
C GLU A 65 -0.05 19.46 5.84
N ALA A 66 -0.38 18.33 5.22
CA ALA A 66 0.53 17.19 5.10
C ALA A 66 1.66 17.44 4.09
N VAL A 67 1.50 18.43 3.21
CA VAL A 67 2.55 18.89 2.30
C VAL A 67 3.20 20.11 2.94
N THR A 68 4.24 19.87 3.75
CA THR A 68 5.06 20.90 4.45
C THR A 68 5.98 21.67 3.50
N ILE A 69 5.52 21.95 2.28
CA ILE A 69 6.28 22.73 1.31
C ILE A 69 5.82 24.18 1.42
N SER A 70 6.74 25.04 1.86
CA SER A 70 6.52 26.47 2.08
C SER A 70 6.21 27.25 0.79
N GLN A 71 6.46 26.66 -0.38
CA GLN A 71 6.17 27.24 -1.69
C GLN A 71 4.82 26.75 -2.24
N PRO A 72 3.82 27.63 -2.44
CA PRO A 72 2.44 27.24 -2.79
C PRO A 72 2.35 26.50 -4.12
N ASP A 73 3.13 26.91 -5.13
CA ASP A 73 3.06 26.37 -6.49
C ASP A 73 3.64 24.95 -6.58
N ILE A 74 4.73 24.70 -5.84
CA ILE A 74 5.34 23.37 -5.73
C ILE A 74 4.45 22.45 -4.89
N ALA A 75 3.90 22.98 -3.79
CA ALA A 75 2.97 22.24 -2.94
C ALA A 75 1.75 21.76 -3.74
N ALA A 76 1.16 22.62 -4.59
CA ALA A 76 0.02 22.26 -5.42
C ALA A 76 0.36 21.15 -6.45
N SER A 77 1.53 21.26 -7.10
CA SER A 77 1.99 20.32 -8.12
C SER A 77 2.25 18.91 -7.58
N ILE A 78 2.65 18.80 -6.31
CA ILE A 78 2.88 17.51 -5.62
C ILE A 78 1.60 16.98 -4.98
N TYR A 79 0.78 17.88 -4.44
CA TYR A 79 -0.47 17.52 -3.78
C TYR A 79 -1.46 16.81 -4.71
N GLU A 80 -1.63 17.28 -5.95
CA GLU A 80 -2.60 16.70 -6.88
C GLU A 80 -2.31 15.23 -7.25
N PRO A 81 -1.09 14.86 -7.68
CA PRO A 81 -0.71 13.46 -7.89
C PRO A 81 -0.83 12.61 -6.64
N MET A 82 -0.38 13.11 -5.47
CA MET A 82 -0.47 12.37 -4.21
C MET A 82 -1.93 12.09 -3.82
N ASN A 83 -2.80 13.09 -3.92
CA ASN A 83 -4.21 12.94 -3.63
C ASN A 83 -4.86 11.95 -4.60
N ARG A 84 -4.51 12.00 -5.90
CA ARG A 84 -5.01 11.06 -6.89
C ARG A 84 -4.61 9.62 -6.59
N VAL A 85 -3.36 9.37 -6.18
CA VAL A 85 -2.89 8.03 -5.78
C VAL A 85 -3.64 7.53 -4.55
N CYS A 86 -3.89 8.39 -3.56
CA CYS A 86 -4.69 8.03 -2.39
C CYS A 86 -6.13 7.66 -2.78
N VAL A 87 -6.77 8.48 -3.63
CA VAL A 87 -8.13 8.24 -4.11
C VAL A 87 -8.20 6.96 -4.95
N PHE A 88 -7.19 6.70 -5.80
CA PHE A 88 -7.05 5.44 -6.52
C PHE A 88 -6.99 4.25 -5.56
N ALA A 89 -6.15 4.30 -4.52
CA ALA A 89 -5.99 3.19 -3.58
C ALA A 89 -7.31 2.87 -2.86
N ILE A 90 -8.02 3.90 -2.39
CA ILE A 90 -9.32 3.73 -1.73
C ILE A 90 -10.37 3.21 -2.71
N LEU A 91 -10.46 3.78 -3.92
CA LEU A 91 -11.42 3.33 -4.93
C LEU A 91 -11.17 1.88 -5.34
N PHE A 92 -9.91 1.54 -5.61
CA PHE A 92 -9.51 0.18 -5.93
C PHE A 92 -9.96 -0.77 -4.82
N LEU A 93 -9.64 -0.46 -3.57
CA LEU A 93 -10.03 -1.27 -2.42
C LEU A 93 -11.55 -1.44 -2.33
N CYS A 94 -12.31 -0.35 -2.48
CA CYS A 94 -13.77 -0.36 -2.41
C CYS A 94 -14.41 -1.19 -3.53
N VAL A 95 -14.03 -0.95 -4.80
CA VAL A 95 -14.61 -1.67 -5.94
C VAL A 95 -14.19 -3.13 -5.90
N TRP A 96 -12.93 -3.40 -5.57
CA TRP A 96 -12.42 -4.76 -5.42
C TRP A 96 -13.17 -5.54 -4.32
N LEU A 97 -13.43 -4.90 -3.18
CA LEU A 97 -14.23 -5.47 -2.09
C LEU A 97 -15.68 -5.71 -2.51
N LEU A 98 -16.30 -4.78 -3.24
CA LEU A 98 -17.66 -4.92 -3.75
C LEU A 98 -17.78 -6.14 -4.68
N VAL A 99 -16.84 -6.29 -5.62
CA VAL A 99 -16.79 -7.44 -6.54
C VAL A 99 -16.56 -8.75 -5.78
N MET A 100 -15.70 -8.74 -4.77
CA MET A 100 -15.46 -9.89 -3.90
C MET A 100 -16.75 -10.35 -3.19
N ILE A 101 -17.57 -9.42 -2.69
CA ILE A 101 -18.85 -9.69 -2.03
C ILE A 101 -19.94 -10.11 -3.03
N ALA A 102 -19.92 -9.57 -4.25
CA ALA A 102 -20.88 -9.92 -5.30
C ALA A 102 -20.64 -11.31 -5.91
N LYS A 103 -19.37 -11.73 -6.05
CA LYS A 103 -18.97 -13.04 -6.62
C LYS A 103 -19.71 -14.28 -6.07
N PRO A 104 -19.96 -14.44 -4.75
CA PRO A 104 -20.75 -15.57 -4.25
C PRO A 104 -22.20 -15.61 -4.76
N LEU A 105 -22.77 -14.50 -5.24
CA LEU A 105 -24.12 -14.45 -5.80
C LEU A 105 -24.20 -15.07 -7.22
N PHE A 106 -23.06 -15.19 -7.92
CA PHE A 106 -22.97 -15.68 -9.31
C PHE A 106 -22.54 -17.16 -9.42
N LYS A 107 -22.62 -17.93 -8.33
CA LYS A 107 -22.09 -19.30 -8.25
C LYS A 107 -22.96 -20.36 -8.95
N THR A 108 -22.99 -20.34 -10.29
CA THR A 108 -23.55 -21.43 -11.10
C THR A 108 -22.76 -21.63 -12.40
N ILE A 109 -21.44 -21.88 -12.36
CA ILE A 109 -20.73 -22.48 -13.51
C ILE A 109 -19.70 -23.53 -13.04
N SER A 110 -20.06 -24.78 -13.29
CA SER A 110 -19.29 -25.97 -13.71
C SER A 110 -18.00 -26.39 -13.00
N SER A 111 -18.04 -27.63 -12.49
CA SER A 111 -16.94 -28.43 -11.96
C SER A 111 -16.10 -29.07 -13.08
N LEU A 112 -14.86 -28.64 -13.28
CA LEU A 112 -13.89 -29.37 -14.12
C LEU A 112 -12.99 -30.26 -13.25
N PRO A 113 -12.98 -31.59 -13.47
CA PRO A 113 -12.26 -32.56 -12.64
C PRO A 113 -10.82 -32.74 -13.14
N ILE A 114 -9.90 -31.87 -12.69
CA ILE A 114 -8.46 -32.07 -12.93
C ILE A 114 -7.74 -31.88 -11.58
N LEU A 115 -7.37 -33.02 -10.98
CA LEU A 115 -6.70 -33.23 -9.68
C LEU A 115 -7.16 -32.32 -8.54
N GLN A 116 -8.22 -32.76 -7.84
CA GLN A 116 -8.86 -32.02 -6.75
C GLN A 116 -7.92 -31.63 -5.60
N GLY A 117 -6.82 -32.35 -5.35
CA GLY A 117 -5.87 -32.04 -4.26
C GLY A 117 -4.95 -30.85 -4.59
N ILE A 118 -4.21 -30.93 -5.70
CA ILE A 118 -3.26 -29.89 -6.12
C ILE A 118 -4.00 -28.58 -6.44
N ASN A 119 -5.18 -28.66 -7.06
CA ASN A 119 -6.01 -27.51 -7.39
C ASN A 119 -6.46 -26.74 -6.12
N LYS A 120 -6.77 -27.45 -5.03
CA LYS A 120 -7.13 -26.87 -3.74
C LYS A 120 -5.92 -26.26 -3.02
N LEU A 121 -4.76 -26.92 -3.06
CA LEU A 121 -3.52 -26.43 -2.43
C LEU A 121 -3.04 -25.13 -3.10
N LEU A 122 -2.99 -25.12 -4.44
CA LEU A 122 -2.65 -23.91 -5.21
C LEU A 122 -3.66 -22.80 -4.99
N GLY A 123 -4.95 -23.14 -4.93
CA GLY A 123 -6.00 -22.20 -4.58
C GLY A 123 -5.78 -21.55 -3.20
N LEU A 124 -5.35 -22.33 -2.21
CA LEU A 124 -5.02 -21.87 -0.86
C LEU A 124 -3.82 -20.92 -0.86
N ILE A 125 -2.74 -21.26 -1.57
CA ILE A 125 -1.56 -20.41 -1.75
C ILE A 125 -1.95 -19.07 -2.41
N PHE A 126 -2.74 -19.11 -3.49
CA PHE A 126 -3.24 -17.90 -4.14
C PHE A 126 -4.18 -17.08 -3.26
N GLY A 127 -4.99 -17.73 -2.41
CA GLY A 127 -5.81 -17.06 -1.40
C GLY A 127 -4.96 -16.32 -0.37
N ALA A 128 -3.89 -16.94 0.10
CA ALA A 128 -2.93 -16.31 1.02
C ALA A 128 -2.20 -15.13 0.35
N LEU A 129 -1.74 -15.30 -0.89
CA LEU A 129 -1.08 -14.23 -1.66
C LEU A 129 -2.01 -13.03 -1.88
N GLN A 130 -3.27 -13.29 -2.21
CA GLN A 130 -4.27 -12.23 -2.37
C GLN A 130 -4.55 -11.50 -1.05
N THR A 131 -4.59 -12.24 0.07
CA THR A 131 -4.71 -11.63 1.41
C THR A 131 -3.53 -10.70 1.68
N LEU A 132 -2.31 -11.17 1.40
CA LEU A 132 -1.09 -10.39 1.59
C LEU A 132 -1.14 -9.06 0.83
N ILE A 133 -1.57 -9.06 -0.43
CA ILE A 133 -1.68 -7.84 -1.23
C ILE A 133 -2.61 -6.81 -0.57
N ILE A 134 -3.78 -7.23 -0.07
CA ILE A 134 -4.74 -6.33 0.58
C ILE A 134 -4.14 -5.76 1.87
N LEU A 135 -3.46 -6.60 2.65
CA LEU A 135 -2.84 -6.16 3.90
C LEU A 135 -1.68 -5.19 3.63
N ILE A 136 -0.92 -5.37 2.55
CA ILE A 136 0.10 -4.40 2.10
C ILE A 136 -0.57 -3.05 1.78
N VAL A 137 -1.69 -3.06 1.04
CA VAL A 137 -2.46 -1.82 0.78
C VAL A 137 -2.95 -1.19 2.09
N ALA A 138 -3.39 -1.98 3.06
CA ALA A 138 -3.83 -1.47 4.36
C ALA A 138 -2.67 -0.84 5.15
N VAL A 139 -1.48 -1.47 5.15
CA VAL A 139 -0.25 -0.90 5.73
C VAL A 139 0.10 0.42 5.05
N PHE A 140 0.13 0.44 3.71
CA PHE A 140 0.41 1.64 2.93
C PHE A 140 -0.56 2.78 3.27
N VAL A 141 -1.87 2.50 3.33
CA VAL A 141 -2.89 3.49 3.70
C VAL A 141 -2.67 4.03 5.12
N LEU A 142 -2.32 3.17 6.08
CA LEU A 142 -2.02 3.60 7.45
C LEU A 142 -0.74 4.43 7.54
N GLN A 143 0.24 4.22 6.67
CA GLN A 143 1.46 5.04 6.61
C GLN A 143 1.25 6.41 5.94
N THR A 144 0.09 6.65 5.30
CA THR A 144 -0.20 7.97 4.73
C THR A 144 -0.50 9.02 5.81
N PRO A 145 -0.34 10.32 5.52
CA PRO A 145 -0.70 11.41 6.44
C PRO A 145 -2.19 11.43 6.85
N LEU A 146 -3.03 10.58 6.26
CA LEU A 146 -4.42 10.39 6.66
C LEU A 146 -4.54 9.92 8.12
N PHE A 147 -3.58 9.13 8.60
CA PHE A 147 -3.60 8.54 9.94
C PHE A 147 -2.39 9.00 10.75
N ALA A 148 -2.60 9.97 11.65
CA ALA A 148 -1.53 10.55 12.45
C ALA A 148 -0.83 9.53 13.37
N ASN A 149 -1.53 8.47 13.78
CA ASN A 149 -1.00 7.38 14.60
C ASN A 149 -0.90 6.05 13.83
N GLY A 150 -0.82 6.10 12.50
CA GLY A 150 -0.83 4.90 11.66
C GLY A 150 0.34 3.94 11.93
N GLU A 151 1.55 4.45 12.14
CA GLU A 151 2.70 3.63 12.53
C GLU A 151 2.47 2.89 13.85
N TYR A 152 1.87 3.56 14.84
CA TYR A 152 1.52 2.95 16.12
C TYR A 152 0.50 1.83 15.93
N VAL A 153 -0.51 2.02 15.06
CA VAL A 153 -1.51 0.98 14.75
C VAL A 153 -0.86 -0.22 14.07
N ILE A 154 0.05 0.00 13.11
CA ILE A 154 0.77 -1.08 12.45
C ILE A 154 1.62 -1.86 13.46
N ALA A 155 2.40 -1.15 14.29
CA ALA A 155 3.29 -1.77 15.26
C ALA A 155 2.56 -2.61 16.33
N ASN A 156 1.33 -2.24 16.69
CA ASN A 156 0.52 -2.90 17.71
C ASN A 156 -0.56 -3.84 17.14
N SER A 157 -0.55 -4.12 15.83
CA SER A 157 -1.50 -5.02 15.17
C SER A 157 -0.79 -6.13 14.41
N TYR A 158 -1.56 -7.07 13.88
CA TYR A 158 -1.04 -8.13 13.00
C TYR A 158 -0.49 -7.59 11.67
N LEU A 159 -0.75 -6.31 11.34
CA LEU A 159 -0.13 -5.65 10.19
C LEU A 159 1.38 -5.51 10.35
N LYS A 160 1.92 -5.57 11.58
CA LYS A 160 3.38 -5.60 11.80
C LYS A 160 4.07 -6.71 11.00
N LEU A 161 3.47 -7.89 10.92
CA LEU A 161 4.02 -9.03 10.16
C LEU A 161 4.11 -8.71 8.67
N VAL A 162 3.11 -8.00 8.15
CA VAL A 162 3.03 -7.61 6.75
C VAL A 162 3.99 -6.48 6.44
N ALA A 163 4.10 -5.48 7.32
CA ALA A 163 5.07 -4.40 7.20
C ALA A 163 6.53 -4.90 7.28
N GLN A 164 6.80 -5.92 8.10
CA GLN A 164 8.10 -6.60 8.14
C GLN A 164 8.38 -7.35 6.84
N ALA A 165 7.40 -8.11 6.33
CA ALA A 165 7.52 -8.80 5.06
C ALA A 165 7.76 -7.82 3.90
N GLU A 166 7.07 -6.67 3.88
CA GLU A 166 7.30 -5.58 2.94
C GLU A 166 8.74 -5.08 3.03
N SER A 167 9.24 -4.79 4.24
CA SER A 167 10.63 -4.35 4.41
C SER A 167 11.67 -5.37 3.96
N GLY A 168 11.43 -6.67 4.18
CA GLY A 168 12.30 -7.75 3.71
C GLY A 168 12.22 -7.99 2.19
N ILE A 169 11.05 -7.79 1.60
CA ILE A 169 10.87 -7.80 0.14
C ILE A 169 11.59 -6.59 -0.49
N LEU A 170 11.46 -5.40 0.11
CA LEU A 170 12.15 -4.17 -0.30
C LEU A 170 13.67 -4.25 -0.13
N GLU A 171 14.15 -4.93 0.91
CA GLU A 171 15.58 -5.18 1.13
C GLU A 171 16.19 -6.08 0.04
N ASN A 172 15.38 -7.02 -0.47
CA ASN A 172 15.72 -7.93 -1.57
C ASN A 172 15.43 -7.35 -2.97
N LEU A 173 14.62 -6.30 -3.10
CA LEU A 173 14.28 -5.62 -4.37
C LEU A 173 15.39 -4.69 -4.89
N GLY A 174 16.55 -4.65 -4.23
CA GLY A 174 17.73 -3.92 -4.70
C GLY A 174 17.71 -2.41 -4.36
N SER A 175 18.64 -1.67 -4.96
CA SER A 175 18.96 -0.28 -4.55
C SER A 175 17.77 0.68 -4.59
N SER A 176 16.89 0.57 -5.58
CA SER A 176 15.77 1.52 -5.78
C SER A 176 14.76 1.51 -4.62
N ALA A 177 14.53 0.36 -4.00
CA ALA A 177 13.65 0.24 -2.83
C ALA A 177 14.31 0.81 -1.56
N LYS A 178 15.63 0.66 -1.43
CA LYS A 178 16.43 1.26 -0.35
C LYS A 178 16.47 2.78 -0.47
N ASP A 179 16.53 3.30 -1.69
CA ASP A 179 16.49 4.74 -1.97
C ASP A 179 15.14 5.36 -1.52
N LEU A 180 14.01 4.70 -1.82
CA LEU A 180 12.68 5.16 -1.40
C LEU A 180 12.50 5.18 0.13
N LYS A 181 13.05 4.18 0.83
CA LYS A 181 13.01 4.11 2.30
C LYS A 181 13.87 5.21 2.94
N ALA A 182 15.02 5.54 2.36
CA ALA A 182 15.85 6.65 2.81
C ALA A 182 15.12 8.00 2.63
N LEU A 183 14.44 8.20 1.50
CA LEU A 183 13.62 9.39 1.27
C LEU A 183 12.43 9.48 2.23
N GLN A 184 11.82 8.35 2.59
CA GLN A 184 10.72 8.32 3.56
C GLN A 184 11.17 8.75 4.97
N LYS A 185 12.38 8.36 5.39
CA LYS A 185 12.94 8.79 6.68
C LYS A 185 13.10 10.31 6.78
N ILE A 186 13.49 10.96 5.68
CA ILE A 186 13.60 12.44 5.63
C ILE A 186 12.24 13.13 5.83
N VAL A 187 11.18 12.54 5.29
CA VAL A 187 9.83 13.12 5.34
C VAL A 187 9.10 12.78 6.65
N THR A 188 9.62 11.82 7.43
CA THR A 188 9.03 11.36 8.69
C THR A 188 9.66 12.11 9.88
N PRO A 189 8.89 12.95 10.62
CA PRO A 189 9.42 13.70 11.76
C PRO A 189 9.98 12.76 12.85
N ASN A 190 11.17 13.07 13.37
CA ASN A 190 11.93 12.33 14.42
C ASN A 190 12.67 11.05 14.01
N SER A 191 12.86 10.76 12.72
CA SER A 191 13.69 9.62 12.32
C SER A 191 15.18 10.02 12.26
N LYS A 192 16.06 9.28 12.94
CA LYS A 192 17.51 9.53 12.90
C LYS A 192 18.05 9.12 11.53
N VAL A 193 18.51 10.11 10.75
CA VAL A 193 19.21 9.87 9.48
C VAL A 193 20.63 9.38 9.80
N GLU A 194 20.92 8.13 9.48
CA GLU A 194 22.27 7.56 9.64
C GLU A 194 23.21 8.04 8.52
N LYS A 195 24.53 8.04 8.75
CA LYS A 195 25.51 8.50 7.75
C LYS A 195 25.45 7.75 6.41
N GLU A 196 25.00 6.49 6.43
CA GLU A 196 24.82 5.68 5.23
C GLU A 196 23.58 6.13 4.42
N ASP A 197 22.55 6.64 5.09
CA ASP A 197 21.34 7.17 4.45
C ASP A 197 21.63 8.51 3.74
N ASP A 198 22.42 9.40 4.37
CA ASP A 198 22.85 10.69 3.77
C ASP A 198 23.53 10.49 2.40
N LEU A 199 24.45 9.53 2.32
CA LEU A 199 25.20 9.23 1.11
C LEU A 199 24.28 8.71 -0.02
N ARG A 200 23.28 7.90 0.31
CA ARG A 200 22.32 7.36 -0.67
C ARG A 200 21.39 8.44 -1.20
N ILE A 201 20.91 9.32 -0.33
CA ILE A 201 20.02 10.42 -0.69
C ILE A 201 20.72 11.36 -1.67
N ARG A 202 21.98 11.72 -1.40
CA ARG A 202 22.80 12.54 -2.30
C ARG A 202 22.97 11.92 -3.67
N ILE A 203 23.28 10.62 -3.74
CA ILE A 203 23.45 9.88 -5.00
C ILE A 203 22.13 9.84 -5.79
N TRP A 204 21.00 9.63 -5.11
CA TRP A 204 19.70 9.60 -5.75
C TRP A 204 19.31 10.97 -6.31
N LEU A 205 19.50 12.05 -5.55
CA LEU A 205 19.21 13.42 -5.99
C LEU A 205 20.09 13.85 -7.17
N GLN A 206 21.38 13.48 -7.17
CA GLN A 206 22.26 13.73 -8.33
C GLN A 206 21.81 12.97 -9.57
N LYS A 207 21.34 11.72 -9.43
CA LYS A 207 20.77 10.95 -10.57
C LYS A 207 19.51 11.59 -11.15
N GLN A 208 18.76 12.35 -10.34
CA GLN A 208 17.61 13.13 -10.81
C GLN A 208 18.00 14.49 -11.40
N GLY A 209 19.30 14.82 -11.48
CA GLY A 209 19.81 16.06 -12.06
C GLY A 209 19.78 17.26 -11.13
N VAL A 210 19.61 17.05 -9.81
CA VAL A 210 19.64 18.13 -8.82
C VAL A 210 21.08 18.59 -8.60
N ASP A 211 21.28 19.91 -8.51
CA ASP A 211 22.61 20.48 -8.32
C ASP A 211 23.16 20.23 -6.92
N GLN A 212 24.48 20.19 -6.83
CA GLN A 212 25.19 19.76 -5.62
C GLN A 212 25.05 20.78 -4.48
N GLN A 213 24.76 22.04 -4.78
CA GLN A 213 24.58 23.10 -3.79
C GLN A 213 23.21 22.97 -3.11
N SER A 214 22.14 22.79 -3.89
CA SER A 214 20.79 22.53 -3.39
C SER A 214 20.71 21.24 -2.57
N ILE A 215 21.45 20.20 -2.96
CA ILE A 215 21.57 18.96 -2.19
C ILE A 215 22.20 19.22 -0.81
N ASN A 216 23.25 20.05 -0.75
CA ASN A 216 23.91 20.36 0.52
C ASN A 216 23.02 21.18 1.47
N GLU A 217 22.30 22.16 0.93
CA GLU A 217 21.36 22.99 1.70
C GLU A 217 20.22 22.13 2.27
N PHE A 218 19.61 21.29 1.44
CA PHE A 218 18.56 20.35 1.85
C PHE A 218 19.01 19.38 2.95
N MET A 219 20.19 18.75 2.77
CA MET A 219 20.68 17.79 3.76
C MET A 219 21.04 18.46 5.09
N ASN A 220 21.48 19.72 5.08
CA ASN A 220 21.74 20.47 6.31
C ASN A 220 20.46 20.81 7.08
N GLU A 221 19.36 21.10 6.38
CA GLU A 221 18.05 21.37 7.00
C GLU A 221 17.44 20.10 7.62
N VAL A 222 17.63 18.95 6.96
CA VAL A 222 17.09 17.65 7.37
C VAL A 222 17.89 17.01 8.50
N ILE A 223 19.22 17.16 8.50
CA ILE A 223 20.12 16.58 9.53
C ILE A 223 20.29 17.54 10.72
N GLY A 224 20.08 18.84 10.51
CA GLY A 224 20.24 19.88 11.54
C GLY A 224 19.07 20.03 12.51
N ASN A 225 17.92 19.42 12.23
CA ASN A 225 16.75 19.29 13.12
C ASN A 225 16.67 17.87 13.71
#